data_AF-A0A2D7JZ93-F1
#
_entry.id   AF-A0A2D7JZ93-F1
#
_cell.length_a   1.000
_cell.length_b   1.000
_cell.length_c   1.000
_cell.angle_alpha   90.00
_cell.angle_beta   90.00
_cell.angle_gamma   90.00
#
_symmetry.space_group_name_H-M   'P 1'
#
loop_
_entity.id
_entity.type
_entity.pdbx_description
1 polymer ?
#
loop_
_entity_poly.entity_id
_entity_poly.type
_entity_poly.pdbx_seq_one_letter_code
_entity_poly.pdbx_strand_id
1 'polypeptide(L)'
;MAVQILPKRSNTALAIPQASDLIAGELAMNVADGKFYTKSNSSTIKEVGGASAVNIQSVLQAGAVATTDLTMNNANIIFEGATPDAFETTLTVEDPTGDRTVKLPNSSGTLALTGDILAFAVVFGG
;
A
#
# COMPACT_ATOMS: atom_id res chain seq x y z
N MET A 1 9.61 -5.84 40.15
CA MET A 1 8.72 -4.73 39.78
C MET A 1 8.75 -4.63 38.27
N ALA A 2 7.60 -4.63 37.58
CA ALA A 2 7.57 -4.44 36.13
C ALA A 2 7.76 -2.96 35.81
N VAL A 3 8.54 -2.64 34.76
CA VAL A 3 8.63 -1.28 34.25
C VAL A 3 7.40 -1.03 33.38
N GLN A 4 6.61 -0.01 33.73
CA GLN A 4 5.47 0.43 32.93
C GLN A 4 5.92 1.58 32.02
N ILE A 5 5.88 1.37 30.70
CA ILE A 5 6.08 2.46 29.73
C ILE A 5 4.72 3.12 29.50
N LEU A 6 4.61 4.41 29.84
CA LEU A 6 3.41 5.21 29.68
C LEU A 6 3.59 6.18 28.49
N PRO A 7 3.11 5.84 27.28
CA PRO A 7 3.17 6.77 26.16
C PRO A 7 2.25 7.97 26.39
N LYS A 8 2.51 9.10 25.73
CA LYS A 8 1.54 10.20 25.71
C LYS A 8 0.28 9.77 24.97
N ARG A 9 -0.88 10.12 25.49
CA ARG A 9 -2.16 9.61 25.00
C ARG A 9 -3.09 10.74 24.58
N SER A 10 -3.74 10.56 23.43
CA SER A 10 -4.91 11.34 23.00
C SER A 10 -6.13 10.44 22.88
N ASN A 11 -7.30 10.99 23.20
CA ASN A 11 -8.61 10.38 22.99
C ASN A 11 -9.46 11.17 21.98
N THR A 12 -8.88 12.22 21.38
CA THR A 12 -9.53 13.03 20.35
C THR A 12 -9.29 12.38 18.99
N ALA A 13 -10.37 12.03 18.28
CA ALA A 13 -10.28 11.47 16.94
C ALA A 13 -9.49 12.40 16.00
N LEU A 14 -8.69 11.79 15.12
CA LEU A 14 -7.81 12.46 14.15
C LEU A 14 -6.70 13.35 14.75
N ALA A 15 -6.55 13.40 16.08
CA ALA A 15 -5.51 14.19 16.70
C ALA A 15 -4.12 13.58 16.46
N ILE A 16 -3.22 14.40 15.91
CA ILE A 16 -1.80 14.08 15.72
C ILE A 16 -0.99 14.90 16.73
N PRO A 17 -0.04 14.31 17.48
CA PRO A 17 0.85 15.06 18.35
C PRO A 17 1.59 16.17 17.59
N GLN A 18 1.77 17.32 18.21
CA GLN A 18 2.65 18.36 17.72
C GLN A 18 4.11 18.00 18.02
N ALA A 19 5.05 18.61 17.29
CA ALA A 19 6.47 18.39 17.57
C ALA A 19 6.86 18.81 19.00
N SER A 20 6.22 19.83 19.58
CA SER A 20 6.42 20.23 20.98
C SER A 20 5.94 19.18 21.99
N ASP A 21 5.00 18.33 21.59
CA ASP A 21 4.37 17.37 22.49
C ASP A 21 5.28 16.18 22.77
N LEU A 22 6.37 15.98 22.02
CA LEU A 22 7.24 14.82 22.18
C LEU A 22 8.71 15.24 22.13
N ILE A 23 9.56 14.49 22.83
CA ILE A 23 11.00 14.49 22.58
C ILE A 23 11.36 13.42 21.54
N ALA A 24 12.50 13.56 20.86
CA ALA A 24 12.92 12.59 19.85
C ALA A 24 13.04 11.18 20.47
N GLY A 25 12.46 10.18 19.81
CA GLY A 25 12.39 8.79 20.28
C GLY A 25 11.24 8.48 21.25
N GLU A 26 10.47 9.47 21.71
CA GLU A 26 9.30 9.24 22.55
C GLU A 26 8.14 8.63 21.75
N LEU A 27 7.28 7.87 22.42
CA LEU A 27 6.08 7.25 21.85
C LEU A 27 4.81 7.96 22.31
N ALA A 28 3.88 8.15 21.38
CA ALA A 28 2.52 8.58 21.67
C ALA A 28 1.50 7.63 21.03
N MET A 29 0.29 7.62 21.57
CA MET A 29 -0.83 6.85 21.07
C MET A 29 -2.08 7.73 20.96
N ASN A 30 -2.75 7.66 19.81
CA ASN A 30 -4.14 8.09 19.71
C ASN A 30 -5.04 6.87 19.88
N VAL A 31 -5.74 6.81 21.01
CA VAL A 31 -6.60 5.68 21.37
C VAL A 31 -7.90 5.66 20.57
N ALA A 32 -8.39 6.82 20.14
CA ALA A 32 -9.59 6.90 19.31
C ALA A 32 -9.35 6.31 17.91
N ASP A 33 -8.16 6.54 17.36
CA ASP A 33 -7.80 6.09 16.00
C ASP A 33 -6.99 4.79 15.97
N GLY A 34 -6.55 4.28 17.14
CA GLY A 34 -5.68 3.11 17.24
C GLY A 34 -4.29 3.33 16.62
N LYS A 35 -3.78 4.56 16.65
CA LYS A 35 -2.52 4.95 16.00
C LYS A 35 -1.39 5.16 17.00
N PHE A 36 -0.18 4.76 16.61
CA PHE A 36 1.07 5.03 17.32
C PHE A 36 1.92 6.02 16.55
N TYR A 37 2.53 6.95 17.29
CA TYR A 37 3.41 7.96 16.76
C TYR A 37 4.76 7.93 17.48
N THR A 38 5.82 8.27 16.75
CA THR A 38 7.12 8.62 17.34
C THR A 38 7.64 9.92 16.74
N LYS A 39 8.43 10.64 17.52
CA LYS A 39 9.15 11.80 17.02
C LYS A 39 10.53 11.36 16.50
N SER A 40 10.72 11.40 15.17
CA SER A 40 11.95 10.91 14.53
C SER A 40 13.14 11.87 14.69
N ASN A 41 12.88 13.17 14.87
CA ASN A 41 13.87 14.24 15.10
C ASN A 41 13.17 15.46 15.73
N SER A 42 13.86 16.58 16.00
CA SER A 42 13.29 17.75 16.69
C SER A 42 11.99 18.34 16.10
N SER A 43 11.65 18.06 14.85
CA SER A 43 10.50 18.68 14.17
C SER A 43 9.52 17.69 13.52
N THR A 44 9.83 16.39 13.45
CA THR A 44 9.03 15.42 12.67
C THR A 44 8.36 14.37 13.55
N ILE A 45 7.02 14.36 13.54
CA ILE A 45 6.19 13.25 14.07
C ILE A 45 5.90 12.26 12.95
N LYS A 46 6.12 10.97 13.21
CA LYS A 46 5.87 9.86 12.28
C LYS A 46 4.86 8.89 12.87
N GLU A 47 3.82 8.57 12.11
CA GLU A 47 2.94 7.44 12.42
C GLU A 47 3.72 6.14 12.16
N VAL A 48 3.77 5.24 13.14
CA VAL A 48 4.59 4.00 13.10
C VAL A 48 3.76 2.73 13.27
N GLY A 49 2.45 2.86 13.49
CA GLY A 49 1.53 1.74 13.57
C GLY A 49 0.09 2.24 13.71
N GLY A 50 -0.88 1.43 13.28
CA GLY A 50 -2.31 1.77 13.32
C GLY A 50 -2.98 1.81 11.96
N ALA A 51 -4.26 2.19 11.94
CA ALA A 51 -5.16 2.07 10.79
C ALA A 51 -4.77 2.87 9.53
N SER A 52 -3.74 3.73 9.57
CA SER A 52 -3.26 4.47 8.39
C SER A 52 -1.73 4.55 8.27
N ALA A 53 -0.98 3.90 9.16
CA ALA A 53 0.45 4.13 9.30
C ALA A 53 1.29 3.42 8.23
N VAL A 54 0.78 2.31 7.71
CA VAL A 54 1.48 1.41 6.80
C VAL A 54 0.78 1.45 5.45
N ASN A 55 1.20 2.37 4.59
CA ASN A 55 0.84 2.30 3.17
C ASN A 55 1.80 1.36 2.43
N ILE A 56 1.37 0.83 1.28
CA ILE A 56 2.18 -0.13 0.49
C ILE A 56 3.56 0.45 0.16
N GLN A 57 3.65 1.76 -0.07
CA GLN A 57 4.89 2.47 -0.38
C GLN A 57 5.88 2.42 0.79
N SER A 58 5.40 2.52 2.04
CA SER A 58 6.22 2.38 3.24
C SER A 58 6.70 0.94 3.47
N VAL A 59 5.91 -0.05 3.04
CA VAL A 59 6.25 -1.48 3.08
C VAL A 59 7.30 -1.80 2.02
N LEU A 60 7.10 -1.38 0.77
CA LEU A 60 8.01 -1.66 -0.35
C LEU A 60 9.38 -0.97 -0.19
N GLN A 61 9.42 0.26 0.34
CA GLN A 61 10.69 0.94 0.63
C GLN A 61 11.53 0.25 1.72
N ALA A 62 10.90 -0.55 2.59
CA ALA A 62 11.61 -1.36 3.57
C ALA A 62 12.18 -2.67 2.98
N GLY A 63 12.04 -2.89 1.66
CA GLY A 63 12.45 -4.13 1.00
C GLY A 63 11.55 -5.33 1.36
N ALA A 64 10.36 -5.07 1.90
CA ALA A 64 9.44 -6.14 2.28
C ALA A 64 8.78 -6.75 1.05
N VAL A 65 8.68 -8.08 1.05
CA VAL A 65 7.98 -8.86 0.04
C VAL A 65 6.63 -9.28 0.61
N ALA A 66 5.55 -9.13 -0.16
CA ALA A 66 4.27 -9.69 0.22
C ALA A 66 4.33 -11.23 0.10
N THR A 67 4.27 -11.94 1.24
CA THR A 67 4.22 -13.41 1.29
C THR A 67 2.78 -13.94 1.43
N THR A 68 1.80 -13.06 1.34
CA THR A 68 0.35 -13.34 1.40
C THR A 68 -0.35 -12.58 0.29
N ASP A 69 -1.61 -12.92 0.03
CA ASP A 69 -2.43 -12.24 -0.96
C ASP A 69 -2.67 -10.77 -0.60
N LEU A 70 -2.73 -9.93 -1.63
CA LEU A 70 -3.11 -8.52 -1.52
C LEU A 70 -4.55 -8.36 -2.00
N THR A 71 -5.45 -8.01 -1.07
CA THR A 71 -6.86 -7.75 -1.38
C THR A 71 -7.09 -6.27 -1.64
N MET A 72 -7.61 -5.95 -2.83
CA MET A 72 -8.04 -4.60 -3.20
C MET A 72 -9.58 -4.53 -3.15
N ASN A 73 -10.13 -3.52 -2.47
CA ASN A 73 -11.58 -3.29 -2.40
C ASN A 73 -11.94 -2.03 -3.17
N ASN A 74 -12.47 -2.18 -4.39
CA ASN A 74 -12.79 -1.08 -5.30
C ASN A 74 -11.59 -0.12 -5.53
N ALA A 75 -10.40 -0.71 -5.66
CA ALA A 75 -9.14 -0.01 -5.85
C ALA A 75 -8.37 -0.59 -7.05
N ASN A 76 -7.60 0.27 -7.71
CA ASN A 76 -6.85 -0.08 -8.93
C ASN A 76 -5.36 -0.23 -8.64
N ILE A 77 -4.66 -0.94 -9.54
CA ILE A 77 -3.19 -0.88 -9.62
C ILE A 77 -2.83 0.03 -10.79
N ILE A 78 -2.08 1.09 -10.52
CA ILE A 78 -1.68 2.12 -11.49
C ILE A 78 -0.18 2.01 -11.73
N PHE A 79 0.22 1.93 -12.99
CA PHE A 79 1.60 1.87 -13.42
C PHE A 79 1.97 3.16 -14.15
N GLU A 80 2.98 3.84 -13.61
CA GLU A 80 3.65 4.98 -14.25
C GLU A 80 4.78 4.49 -15.14
N GLY A 81 4.97 5.18 -16.27
CA GLY A 81 6.15 5.00 -17.10
C GLY A 81 7.43 5.55 -16.46
N ALA A 82 8.55 5.45 -17.18
CA ALA A 82 9.83 6.01 -16.72
C ALA A 82 9.81 7.54 -16.61
N THR A 83 8.95 8.19 -17.39
CA THR A 83 8.74 9.64 -17.36
C THR A 83 7.44 9.92 -16.63
N PRO A 84 7.47 10.65 -15.50
CA PRO A 84 6.23 11.14 -14.89
C PRO A 84 5.56 12.13 -15.84
N ASP A 85 4.38 11.78 -16.31
CA ASP A 85 3.55 12.65 -17.13
C ASP A 85 2.07 12.47 -16.76
N ALA A 86 1.16 12.47 -17.74
CA ALA A 86 -0.28 12.33 -17.55
C ALA A 86 -0.82 11.06 -18.24
N PHE A 87 0.05 10.09 -18.52
CA PHE A 87 -0.28 8.87 -19.24
C PHE A 87 0.08 7.63 -18.43
N GLU A 88 -0.95 7.01 -17.84
CA GLU A 88 -0.80 5.85 -16.98
C GLU A 88 -1.42 4.58 -17.57
N THR A 89 -0.92 3.42 -17.13
CA THR A 89 -1.61 2.14 -17.36
C THR A 89 -2.31 1.70 -16.08
N THR A 90 -3.61 1.40 -16.16
CA THR A 90 -4.41 1.00 -15.00
C THR A 90 -4.90 -0.43 -15.15
N LEU A 91 -4.64 -1.27 -14.15
CA LEU A 91 -5.32 -2.55 -13.96
C LEU A 91 -6.50 -2.35 -13.01
N THR A 92 -7.71 -2.56 -13.54
CA THR A 92 -8.98 -2.42 -12.83
C THR A 92 -9.78 -3.72 -12.93
N VAL A 93 -10.72 -3.91 -12.00
CA VAL A 93 -11.66 -5.03 -11.99
C VAL A 93 -13.05 -4.45 -12.25
N GLU A 94 -13.70 -4.93 -13.32
CA GLU A 94 -15.14 -4.72 -13.50
C GLU A 94 -15.92 -5.58 -12.51
N ASP A 95 -17.14 -5.16 -12.15
CA ASP A 95 -18.00 -5.88 -11.22
C ASP A 95 -18.14 -7.36 -11.62
N PRO A 96 -17.52 -8.29 -10.86
CA PRO A 96 -17.53 -9.68 -11.25
C PRO A 96 -18.89 -10.30 -10.94
N THR A 97 -19.47 -11.01 -11.89
CA THR A 97 -20.73 -11.76 -11.69
C THR A 97 -20.56 -13.07 -10.92
N GLY A 98 -19.36 -13.33 -10.40
CA GLY A 98 -18.95 -14.53 -9.67
C GLY A 98 -17.42 -14.60 -9.57
N ASP A 99 -16.88 -15.53 -8.78
CA ASP A 99 -15.44 -15.62 -8.54
C ASP A 99 -14.64 -15.83 -9.83
N ARG A 100 -13.62 -15.00 -10.03
CA ARG A 100 -12.72 -15.05 -11.19
C ARG A 100 -11.28 -15.26 -10.76
N THR A 101 -10.52 -15.99 -11.58
CA THR A 101 -9.08 -16.16 -11.42
C THR A 101 -8.40 -15.93 -12.77
N VAL A 102 -7.48 -14.97 -12.82
CA VAL A 102 -6.62 -14.70 -13.97
C VAL A 102 -5.18 -15.02 -13.55
N LYS A 103 -4.47 -15.84 -14.34
CA LYS A 103 -3.08 -16.24 -14.06
C LYS A 103 -2.12 -15.53 -15.01
N LEU A 104 -1.00 -15.05 -14.48
CA LEU A 104 0.11 -14.62 -15.32
C LEU A 104 0.75 -15.85 -15.99
N PRO A 105 1.13 -15.75 -17.28
CA PRO A 105 1.87 -16.82 -17.95
C PRO A 105 3.21 -17.08 -17.26
N ASN A 106 3.62 -18.35 -17.21
CA ASN A 106 4.99 -18.71 -16.86
C ASN A 106 5.92 -18.56 -18.07
N SER A 107 6.02 -17.34 -18.59
CA SER A 107 6.90 -16.97 -19.70
C SER A 107 7.35 -15.53 -19.53
N SER A 108 8.57 -15.23 -19.99
CA SER A 108 8.98 -13.84 -20.20
C SER A 108 8.29 -13.26 -21.43
N GLY A 109 8.16 -11.94 -21.48
CA GLY A 109 7.56 -11.21 -22.60
C GLY A 109 6.59 -10.12 -22.14
N THR A 110 5.82 -9.61 -23.08
CA THR A 110 4.76 -8.63 -22.84
C THR A 110 3.43 -9.33 -22.65
N LEU A 111 2.57 -8.83 -21.75
CA LEU A 111 1.20 -9.30 -21.61
C LEU A 111 0.40 -8.88 -22.84
N ALA A 112 -0.16 -9.86 -23.56
CA ALA A 112 -0.97 -9.61 -24.74
C ALA A 112 -2.33 -8.99 -24.36
N LEU A 113 -2.76 -7.98 -25.11
CA LEU A 113 -4.09 -7.40 -25.04
C LEU A 113 -5.00 -8.05 -26.10
N THR A 114 -6.31 -7.87 -25.99
CA THR A 114 -7.30 -8.43 -26.94
C THR A 114 -6.97 -8.08 -28.41
N GLY A 115 -6.39 -6.90 -28.66
CA GLY A 115 -5.96 -6.47 -30.00
C GLY A 115 -4.81 -7.27 -30.61
N ASP A 116 -3.99 -7.94 -29.80
CA ASP A 116 -2.82 -8.69 -30.26
C ASP A 116 -3.17 -10.09 -30.79
N ILE A 117 -4.41 -10.55 -30.55
CA ILE A 117 -4.86 -11.93 -30.83
C ILE A 117 -4.97 -12.22 -32.34
N LEU A 118 -4.91 -11.20 -33.20
CA LEU A 118 -4.95 -11.36 -34.66
C LEU A 118 -3.80 -12.23 -35.23
N ALA A 119 -2.72 -12.42 -34.48
CA ALA A 119 -1.59 -13.26 -34.89
C ALA A 119 -1.75 -14.75 -34.58
N PHE A 120 -2.63 -15.15 -33.65
CA PHE A 120 -2.75 -16.55 -33.21
C PHE A 120 -3.85 -17.34 -33.94
N ALA A 121 -4.79 -16.67 -34.61
CA ALA A 121 -5.93 -17.32 -35.27
C ALA A 121 -5.61 -17.96 -36.63
N VAL A 122 -4.43 -17.71 -37.22
CA VAL A 122 -4.09 -18.18 -38.58
C VAL A 122 -3.37 -19.55 -38.57
N VAL A 123 -2.94 -20.07 -37.41
CA VAL A 123 -2.17 -21.32 -37.35
C VAL A 123 -3.03 -22.49 -36.88
N PHE A 124 -4.11 -22.82 -37.60
CA PHE A 124 -4.65 -24.19 -37.71
C PHE A 124 -5.40 -24.35 -39.04
N GLY A 125 -4.62 -24.42 -40.11
CA GLY A 125 -5.06 -24.78 -41.44
C GLY A 125 -3.92 -25.51 -42.15
N GLY A 126 -3.76 -26.79 -41.83
CA GLY A 126 -2.76 -27.70 -42.40
C GLY A 126 -3.12 -29.13 -42.06
#